data_AF-A0A2N2Y6A5-F1
#
_entry.id   AF-A0A2N2Y6A5-F1
#
_cell.length_a   1.000
_cell.length_b   1.000
_cell.length_c   1.000
_cell.angle_alpha   90.00
_cell.angle_beta   90.00
_cell.angle_gamma   90.00
#
_symmetry.space_group_name_H-M   'P 1'
#
loop_
_entity.id
_entity.type
_entity.pdbx_description
1 polymer ?
#
loop_
_entity_poly.entity_id
_entity_poly.type
_entity_poly.pdbx_seq_one_letter_code
_entity_poly.pdbx_strand_id
1 'polypeptide(L)' 'DELESDDLGVLFMLNSKYNPHEMIKVMEILKASAGPNRVPEFQSTHPDPDNRIQKIKEAIIKHGG' A
#
# COMPACT_ATOMS: atom_id res chain seq x y z
N ASP A 1 2.94 3.09 -11.98
CA ASP A 1 1.70 3.54 -11.29
C ASP A 1 1.76 3.14 -9.81
N GLU A 2 1.04 3.77 -8.89
CA GLU A 2 1.16 3.48 -7.42
C GLU A 2 0.98 1.98 -7.09
N LEU A 3 0.16 1.27 -7.87
CA LEU A 3 -0.06 -0.18 -7.73
C LEU A 3 1.16 -1.03 -8.13
N GLU A 4 1.86 -0.60 -9.18
CA GLU A 4 3.13 -1.22 -9.59
C GLU A 4 4.22 -0.93 -8.54
N SER A 5 4.18 0.26 -7.93
CA SER A 5 5.06 0.61 -6.81
C SER A 5 4.80 -0.27 -5.58
N ASP A 6 3.55 -0.63 -5.28
CA ASP A 6 3.22 -1.52 -4.17
C ASP A 6 3.75 -2.95 -4.39
N ASP A 7 3.59 -3.51 -5.60
CA ASP A 7 4.10 -4.85 -5.96
C ASP A 7 5.63 -4.92 -5.87
N LEU A 8 6.33 -3.94 -6.47
CA LEU A 8 7.79 -3.86 -6.43
C LEU A 8 8.31 -3.56 -5.02
N GLY A 9 7.61 -2.70 -4.26
CA GLY A 9 7.95 -2.38 -2.89
C GLY A 9 7.93 -3.62 -1.99
N VAL A 10 6.90 -4.45 -2.09
CA VAL A 10 6.82 -5.72 -1.36
C VAL A 10 7.97 -6.66 -1.76
N LEU A 11 8.25 -6.80 -3.06
CA LEU A 11 9.36 -7.62 -3.55
C LEU A 11 10.71 -7.16 -2.96
N PHE A 12 10.99 -5.85 -2.95
CA PHE A 12 12.24 -5.32 -2.41
C PHE A 12 12.34 -5.50 -0.89
N MET A 13 11.25 -5.36 -0.16
CA MET A 13 11.23 -5.59 1.28
C MET A 13 11.57 -7.05 1.62
N LEU A 14 10.94 -8.00 0.93
CA LEU A 14 11.21 -9.42 1.09
C LEU A 14 12.67 -9.76 0.75
N ASN A 15 13.18 -9.28 -0.38
CA ASN A 15 14.57 -9.48 -0.80
C ASN A 15 15.58 -8.89 0.21
N SER A 16 15.21 -7.81 0.88
CA SER A 16 16.03 -7.14 1.89
C SER A 16 15.81 -7.69 3.31
N LYS A 17 15.01 -8.75 3.48
CA LYS A 17 14.66 -9.37 4.76
C LYS A 17 13.89 -8.44 5.73
N TYR A 18 13.17 -7.45 5.20
CA TYR A 18 12.22 -6.65 5.97
C TYR A 18 10.82 -7.30 5.97
N ASN A 19 10.01 -6.95 6.97
CA ASN A 19 8.61 -7.40 7.05
C ASN A 19 7.73 -6.55 6.10
N PRO A 20 7.19 -7.10 4.99
CA PRO A 20 6.39 -6.32 4.05
C PRO A 20 5.03 -5.88 4.61
N HIS A 21 4.56 -6.49 5.72
CA HIS A 21 3.33 -6.06 6.38
C HIS A 21 3.43 -4.64 6.97
N GLU A 22 4.64 -4.10 7.16
CA GLU A 22 4.81 -2.71 7.60
C GLU A 22 4.32 -1.71 6.54
N MET A 23 4.25 -2.08 5.25
CA MET A 23 3.64 -1.23 4.22
C MET A 23 2.13 -1.03 4.45
N ILE A 24 1.44 -2.04 4.98
CA ILE A 24 0.02 -1.93 5.35
C ILE A 24 -0.16 -0.87 6.44
N LYS A 25 0.73 -0.88 7.44
CA LYS A 25 0.72 0.08 8.55
C LYS A 25 0.92 1.53 8.07
N VAL A 26 1.77 1.75 7.05
CA VAL A 26 1.90 3.07 6.42
C VAL A 26 0.57 3.54 5.83
N MET A 27 -0.16 2.66 5.13
CA MET A 27 -1.46 3.00 4.56
C MET A 27 -2.51 3.31 5.64
N GLU A 28 -2.50 2.57 6.76
CA GLU A 28 -3.35 2.86 7.92
C GLU A 28 -3.06 4.23 8.52
N ILE A 29 -1.78 4.61 8.65
CA ILE A 29 -1.36 5.94 9.14
C ILE A 29 -1.82 7.04 8.17
N LEU A 30 -1.65 6.85 6.87
CA LEU A 30 -2.11 7.81 5.85
C LEU A 30 -3.62 8.00 5.91
N LYS A 31 -4.37 6.90 6.05
CA LYS A 31 -5.82 6.93 6.20
C LYS A 31 -6.25 7.69 7.46
N ALA A 32 -5.60 7.43 8.59
CA ALA A 32 -5.86 8.14 9.85
C ALA A 32 -5.50 9.64 9.77
N SER A 33 -4.48 10.00 9.00
CA SER A 33 -3.99 11.36 8.86
C SER A 33 -4.79 12.21 7.87
N ALA A 34 -5.56 11.58 6.96
CA ALA A 34 -6.32 12.29 5.92
C ALA A 34 -7.45 13.19 6.46
N GLY A 35 -7.85 13.03 7.72
CA GLY A 35 -8.90 13.83 8.35
C GLY A 35 -10.27 13.71 7.66
N PRO A 36 -11.27 14.53 8.05
CA PRO A 36 -12.62 14.47 7.49
C PRO A 36 -12.72 15.02 6.04
N ASN A 37 -11.73 15.77 5.57
CA ASN A 37 -11.73 16.43 4.26
C ASN A 37 -11.00 15.61 3.18
N ARG A 38 -11.24 14.29 3.17
CA ARG A 38 -10.63 13.42 2.18
C ARG A 38 -11.21 13.73 0.80
N VAL A 39 -10.35 14.11 -0.14
CA VAL A 39 -10.75 14.30 -1.54
C VAL A 39 -11.28 12.97 -2.10
N PRO A 40 -12.41 12.98 -2.83
CA PRO A 40 -12.90 11.80 -3.52
C PRO A 40 -11.82 11.17 -4.40
N GLU A 41 -11.79 9.84 -4.49
CA GLU A 41 -10.75 9.09 -5.21
C GLU A 41 -10.60 9.54 -6.67
N PHE A 42 -11.71 9.88 -7.35
CA PHE A 42 -11.69 10.38 -8.72
C PHE A 42 -10.97 11.73 -8.91
N GLN A 43 -10.70 12.47 -7.83
CA GLN A 43 -9.97 13.74 -7.82
C GLN A 43 -8.55 13.59 -7.26
N SER A 44 -8.19 12.42 -6.74
CA SER A 44 -6.88 12.16 -6.13
C SER A 44 -5.95 11.54 -7.16
N THR A 45 -4.70 12.00 -7.22
CA THR A 45 -3.62 11.32 -7.98
C THR A 45 -3.11 10.07 -7.27
N HIS A 46 -3.50 9.87 -6.00
CA HIS A 46 -3.18 8.69 -5.22
C HIS A 46 -4.46 7.90 -4.92
N PRO A 47 -4.50 6.60 -5.26
CA PRO A 47 -5.67 5.74 -5.03
C PRO A 47 -5.95 5.55 -3.54
N ASP A 48 -7.15 5.06 -3.23
CA ASP A 48 -7.59 4.86 -1.84
C ASP A 48 -6.60 3.97 -1.05
N PRO A 49 -6.19 4.37 0.18
CA PRO A 49 -5.38 3.51 1.03
C PRO A 49 -5.96 2.10 1.22
N ASP A 50 -7.28 1.93 1.26
CA ASP A 50 -7.92 0.61 1.35
C ASP A 50 -7.68 -0.23 0.09
N ASN A 51 -7.77 0.38 -1.09
CA ASN A 51 -7.46 -0.26 -2.37
C ASN A 51 -5.98 -0.69 -2.42
N ARG A 52 -5.08 0.16 -1.93
CA ARG A 52 -3.65 -0.15 -1.83
C ARG A 52 -3.35 -1.26 -0.83
N ILE A 53 -4.00 -1.26 0.34
CA ILE A 53 -3.84 -2.32 1.35
C ILE A 53 -4.18 -3.68 0.77
N GLN A 54 -5.27 -3.79 0.00
CA GLN A 54 -5.62 -5.04 -0.66
C GLN A 54 -4.51 -5.48 -1.63
N LYS A 55 -3.97 -4.56 -2.42
CA LYS A 55 -2.92 -4.85 -3.40
C LYS A 55 -1.60 -5.25 -2.75
N ILE A 56 -1.22 -4.61 -1.65
CA ILE A 56 -0.06 -4.99 -0.85
C ILE A 56 -0.23 -6.41 -0.31
N LYS A 57 -1.41 -6.78 0.20
CA LYS A 57 -1.70 -8.16 0.66
C LYS A 57 -1.57 -9.18 -0.49
N GLU A 58 -2.12 -8.87 -1.66
CA GLU A 58 -1.99 -9.71 -2.86
C GLU A 58 -0.50 -9.90 -3.25
N ALA A 59 0.29 -8.83 -3.24
CA ALA A 59 1.73 -8.88 -3.54
C ALA A 59 2.53 -9.68 -2.49
N ILE A 60 2.19 -9.58 -1.20
CA ILE A 60 2.83 -10.36 -0.13
C ILE A 60 2.62 -11.86 -0.38
N ILE A 61 1.39 -12.27 -0.74
CA ILE A 61 1.09 -13.66 -1.07
C ILE A 61 1.86 -14.10 -2.33
N LYS A 62 1.89 -13.25 -3.36
CA LYS A 62 2.55 -13.54 -4.63
C LYS A 62 4.07 -13.76 -4.50
N HIS A 63 4.76 -12.95 -3.69
CA HIS A 63 6.23 -12.97 -3.59
C HIS A 63 6.76 -13.69 -2.34
N GLY A 64 5.92 -13.90 -1.33
CA GLY A 64 6.29 -14.55 -0.06
C GLY A 64 5.99 -16.05 0.02
N GLY A 65 5.46 -16.65 -1.05
CA GLY A 65 5.17 -18.08 -1.18
C GLY A 65 6.32 -18.90 -1.75
#